data_AF-A0A6H0XYR0-F1
#
_entry.id   AF-A0A6H0XYR0-F1
#
_cell.length_a   1.000
_cell.length_b   1.000
_cell.length_c   1.000
_cell.angle_alpha   90.00
_cell.angle_beta   90.00
_cell.angle_gamma   90.00
#
_symmetry.space_group_name_H-M   'P 1'
#
loop_
_entity.id
_entity.type
_entity.pdbx_description
1 polymer ?
#
loop_
_entity_poly.entity_id
_entity_poly.type
_entity_poly.pdbx_seq_one_letter_code
_entity_poly.pdbx_strand_id
1 'polypeptide(L)'
;MPLHLLGKKSWNVYNTANIDRVRHDEAKAREKEEAEEQRTQQEDAARRTGILRGEGFKGVSSTDLSTEDREAGTYDRDYQVSRKRRRLHGEDDTDRDIRWARQDAETSRKARVTLSRRDTDVPIHDQDGHIQLVPVPDVKEASKIEKNAEVETEKARKQRQDEDHYTMRFSNAAGFKNNMQAPWYAERSTSTVAAMPAKDVWGNEDPRRRDREQKRVVSNDPLAFMQQAQRQLKQSEHDRERWRTERTAELRDLKRDQQKRRHRTHDEIEPLDLDGLKQEPRKHRRHHHRRRSRSRH
;
A
#
# COMPACT_ATOMS: atom_id res chain seq x y z
N MET A 1 -4.12 -48.76 -16.47
CA MET A 1 -4.58 -47.79 -15.45
C MET A 1 -3.42 -46.87 -15.09
N PRO A 2 -3.57 -45.54 -15.19
CA PRO A 2 -2.47 -44.63 -14.86
C PRO A 2 -2.22 -44.60 -13.34
N LEU A 3 -1.05 -45.09 -12.92
CA LEU A 3 -0.58 -45.08 -11.54
C LEU A 3 -0.13 -43.66 -11.16
N HIS A 4 -0.87 -42.99 -10.27
CA HIS A 4 -0.51 -41.65 -9.80
C HIS A 4 0.66 -41.72 -8.79
N LEU A 5 1.89 -41.78 -9.30
CA LEU A 5 3.12 -41.90 -8.50
C LEU A 5 3.42 -40.69 -7.61
N LEU A 6 2.77 -39.54 -7.88
CA LEU A 6 3.01 -38.29 -7.16
C LEU A 6 2.60 -38.38 -5.68
N GLY A 7 1.55 -39.15 -5.35
CA GLY A 7 1.09 -39.32 -3.96
C GLY A 7 2.11 -39.99 -3.03
N LYS A 8 3.04 -40.79 -3.58
CA LYS A 8 4.05 -41.54 -2.80
C LYS A 8 5.35 -40.75 -2.60
N LYS A 9 5.48 -39.55 -3.17
CA LYS A 9 6.70 -38.74 -3.08
C LYS A 9 6.62 -37.83 -1.85
N SER A 10 7.70 -37.81 -1.08
CA SER A 10 7.82 -37.01 0.15
C SER A 10 7.85 -35.50 -0.08
N TRP A 11 8.13 -35.03 -1.31
CA TRP A 11 8.09 -33.61 -1.66
C TRP A 11 6.74 -33.16 -2.24
N ASN A 12 5.79 -34.07 -2.43
CA ASN A 12 4.47 -33.69 -2.96
C ASN A 12 3.74 -32.81 -1.95
N VAL A 13 3.50 -31.56 -2.33
CA VAL A 13 2.80 -30.56 -1.50
C VAL A 13 1.40 -31.02 -1.10
N TYR A 14 0.73 -31.80 -1.95
CA TYR A 14 -0.61 -32.32 -1.70
C TYR A 14 -0.66 -33.54 -0.76
N ASN A 15 0.49 -34.01 -0.27
CA ASN A 15 0.52 -35.07 0.73
C ASN A 15 0.05 -34.51 2.08
N THR A 16 -0.85 -35.21 2.74
CA THR A 16 -1.41 -34.86 4.06
C THR A 16 -0.30 -34.56 5.07
N ALA A 17 0.73 -35.41 5.13
CA ALA A 17 1.88 -35.21 6.00
C ALA A 17 2.67 -33.91 5.76
N ASN A 18 2.70 -33.40 4.52
CA ASN A 18 3.36 -32.13 4.19
C ASN A 18 2.46 -30.94 4.49
N ILE A 19 1.16 -31.07 4.21
CA ILE A 19 0.15 -30.07 4.58
C ILE A 19 0.15 -29.86 6.09
N ASP A 20 0.25 -30.93 6.89
CA ASP A 20 0.25 -30.84 8.35
C ASP A 20 1.53 -30.17 8.89
N ARG A 21 2.69 -30.39 8.27
CA ARG A 21 3.94 -29.68 8.59
C ARG A 21 3.81 -28.18 8.31
N VAL A 22 3.31 -27.83 7.13
CA VAL A 22 3.09 -26.42 6.76
C VAL A 22 2.10 -25.76 7.73
N ARG A 23 1.01 -26.43 8.09
CA ARG A 23 0.04 -25.92 9.08
C ARG A 23 0.67 -25.71 10.46
N HIS A 24 1.53 -26.63 10.90
CA HIS A 24 2.24 -26.47 12.17
C HIS A 24 3.20 -25.28 12.14
N ASP A 25 3.95 -25.12 11.04
CA ASP A 25 4.88 -24.00 10.87
C ASP A 25 4.13 -22.66 10.75
N GLU A 26 3.00 -22.63 10.03
CA GLU A 26 2.09 -21.49 9.97
C GLU A 26 1.49 -21.17 11.35
N ALA A 27 1.07 -22.17 12.12
CA ALA A 27 0.55 -21.96 13.46
C ALA A 27 1.62 -21.39 14.41
N LYS A 28 2.84 -21.90 14.33
CA LYS A 28 3.98 -21.38 15.11
C LYS A 28 4.36 -19.96 14.70
N ALA A 29 4.30 -19.66 13.41
CA ALA A 29 4.54 -18.30 12.90
C ALA A 29 3.46 -17.32 13.41
N ARG A 30 2.18 -17.73 13.35
CA ARG A 30 1.06 -16.95 13.88
C ARG A 30 1.16 -16.74 15.39
N GLU A 31 1.50 -17.75 16.16
CA GLU A 31 1.67 -17.61 17.63
C GLU A 31 2.76 -16.58 17.97
N LYS A 32 3.84 -16.54 17.19
CA LYS A 32 4.90 -15.54 17.35
C LYS A 32 4.41 -14.13 17.02
N GLU A 33 3.69 -13.97 15.90
CA GLU A 33 3.09 -12.69 15.49
C GLU A 33 2.06 -12.20 16.53
N GLU A 34 1.18 -13.07 17.00
CA GLU A 34 0.20 -12.75 18.05
C GLU A 34 0.88 -12.33 19.38
N ALA A 35 2.00 -12.95 19.74
CA ALA A 35 2.77 -12.55 20.92
C ALA A 35 3.39 -11.14 20.76
N GLU A 36 3.90 -10.82 19.57
CA GLU A 36 4.43 -9.49 19.24
C GLU A 36 3.31 -8.43 19.22
N GLU A 37 2.15 -8.75 18.62
CA GLU A 37 0.96 -7.90 18.65
C GLU A 37 0.45 -7.67 20.08
N GLN A 38 0.44 -8.69 20.93
CA GLN A 38 0.07 -8.51 22.33
C GLN A 38 1.04 -7.59 23.08
N ARG A 39 2.34 -7.67 22.80
CA ARG A 39 3.33 -6.76 23.40
C ARG A 39 3.10 -5.32 22.97
N THR A 40 2.92 -5.08 21.68
CA THR A 40 2.63 -3.73 21.16
C THR A 40 1.29 -3.18 21.69
N GLN A 41 0.25 -4.01 21.76
CA GLN A 41 -1.03 -3.63 22.34
C GLN A 41 -0.91 -3.29 23.84
N GLN A 42 -0.11 -4.05 24.59
CA GLN A 42 0.15 -3.77 26.02
C GLN A 42 0.91 -2.46 26.20
N GLU A 43 1.90 -2.16 25.36
CA GLU A 43 2.63 -0.89 25.38
C GLU A 43 1.70 0.28 25.07
N ASP A 44 0.85 0.15 24.05
CA ASP A 44 -0.13 1.18 23.70
C ASP A 44 -1.21 1.34 24.78
N ALA A 45 -1.67 0.25 25.38
CA ALA A 45 -2.58 0.29 26.52
C ALA A 45 -1.93 0.98 27.72
N ALA A 46 -0.67 0.66 28.03
CA ALA A 46 0.10 1.30 29.08
C ALA A 46 0.25 2.80 28.81
N ARG A 47 0.60 3.20 27.58
CA ARG A 47 0.65 4.61 27.16
C ARG A 47 -0.69 5.31 27.36
N ARG A 48 -1.80 4.69 26.94
CA ARG A 48 -3.16 5.23 27.13
C ARG A 48 -3.51 5.39 28.61
N THR A 49 -3.16 4.42 29.45
CA THR A 49 -3.42 4.50 30.89
C THR A 49 -2.59 5.58 31.57
N GLY A 50 -1.34 5.82 31.13
CA GLY A 50 -0.48 6.91 31.63
C GLY A 50 -1.07 8.29 31.32
N ILE A 51 -1.60 8.48 30.11
CA ILE A 51 -2.31 9.71 29.71
C ILE A 51 -3.52 9.94 30.62
N LEU A 52 -4.33 8.91 30.88
CA LEU A 52 -5.49 8.99 31.77
C LEU A 52 -5.09 9.29 33.23
N ARG A 53 -3.90 8.85 33.66
CA ARG A 53 -3.34 9.14 34.98
C ARG A 53 -2.75 10.56 35.09
N GLY A 54 -2.68 11.32 33.99
CA GLY A 54 -2.11 12.67 33.97
C GLY A 54 -0.58 12.70 33.90
N GLU A 55 0.08 11.55 33.67
CA GLU A 55 1.46 11.55 33.23
C GLU A 55 1.47 12.04 31.78
N GLY A 56 1.87 13.30 31.58
CA GLY A 56 1.96 13.90 30.25
C GLY A 56 2.75 13.00 29.30
N PHE A 57 2.27 12.90 28.06
CA PHE A 57 2.93 12.15 26.97
C PHE A 57 4.43 12.53 26.95
N LYS A 58 5.29 11.66 27.49
CA LYS A 58 6.73 11.76 27.24
C LYS A 58 6.86 11.46 25.77
N GLY A 59 6.95 12.52 24.96
CA GLY A 59 7.22 12.40 23.54
C GLY A 59 8.35 11.41 23.37
N VAL A 60 8.08 10.34 22.63
CA VAL A 60 9.06 9.32 22.25
C VAL A 60 10.38 10.02 22.01
N SER A 61 11.34 9.86 22.93
CA SER A 61 12.64 10.46 22.73
C SER A 61 13.16 9.86 21.44
N SER A 62 13.64 10.70 20.54
CA SER A 62 14.20 10.35 19.23
C SER A 62 15.39 9.38 19.30
N THR A 63 15.70 8.85 20.48
CA THR A 63 16.66 7.79 20.75
C THR A 63 16.21 6.42 20.26
N ASP A 64 14.90 6.12 20.26
CA ASP A 64 14.41 4.78 19.90
C ASP A 64 14.36 4.54 18.39
N LEU A 65 14.30 5.62 17.59
CA LEU A 65 14.50 5.56 16.13
C LEU A 65 15.95 5.33 15.71
N SER A 66 16.90 5.22 16.65
CA SER A 66 18.32 5.07 16.35
C SER A 66 18.89 3.70 16.69
N THR A 67 18.07 2.76 17.19
CA THR A 67 18.52 1.41 17.54
C THR A 67 18.24 0.40 16.42
N GLU A 68 17.15 0.55 15.66
CA GLU A 68 16.85 -0.31 14.51
C GLU A 68 17.79 -0.02 13.31
N ASP A 69 18.18 1.25 13.09
CA ASP A 69 19.16 1.62 12.07
C ASP A 69 20.61 1.23 12.42
N ARG A 70 20.89 0.91 13.70
CA ARG A 70 22.24 0.46 14.13
C ARG A 70 22.47 -1.02 13.88
N GLU A 71 21.44 -1.85 13.84
CA GLU A 71 21.58 -3.26 13.47
C GLU A 71 21.67 -3.45 11.95
N ALA A 72 20.99 -2.61 11.16
CA ALA A 72 21.09 -2.63 9.69
C ALA A 72 22.52 -2.32 9.19
N GLY A 73 23.30 -1.51 9.92
CA GLY A 73 24.68 -1.18 9.59
C GLY A 73 25.73 -2.24 9.97
N THR A 74 25.35 -3.29 10.72
CA THR A 74 26.29 -4.37 11.10
C THR A 74 26.40 -5.43 10.00
N TYR A 75 25.33 -5.67 9.24
CA TYR A 75 25.32 -6.67 8.16
C TYR A 75 26.13 -6.26 6.92
N ASP A 76 26.35 -4.97 6.68
CA ASP A 76 27.12 -4.49 5.51
C ASP A 76 28.64 -4.49 5.76
N ARG A 77 29.07 -4.50 7.03
CA ARG A 77 30.50 -4.59 7.38
C ARG A 77 31.10 -5.98 7.18
N ASP A 78 30.26 -7.00 6.99
CA ASP A 78 30.67 -8.36 6.69
C ASP A 78 30.87 -8.61 5.18
N TYR A 79 30.39 -7.72 4.31
CA TYR A 79 30.53 -7.83 2.85
C TYR A 79 31.82 -7.21 2.30
N GLN A 80 32.51 -6.40 3.09
CA GLN A 80 33.89 -6.06 2.78
C GLN A 80 34.76 -7.21 3.24
N VAL A 81 34.99 -8.19 2.35
CA VAL A 81 35.79 -9.42 2.52
C VAL A 81 37.08 -9.17 3.32
N SER A 82 36.96 -9.15 4.64
CA SER A 82 38.04 -9.40 5.57
C SER A 82 38.39 -10.85 5.33
N ARG A 83 39.44 -11.10 4.54
CA ARG A 83 39.93 -12.44 4.19
C ARG A 83 39.81 -13.33 5.42
N LYS A 84 38.88 -14.29 5.37
CA LYS A 84 38.49 -15.13 6.51
C LYS A 84 39.76 -15.73 7.12
N ARG A 85 40.18 -15.22 8.28
CA ARG A 85 41.49 -15.53 8.88
C ARG A 85 41.45 -16.98 9.38
N ARG A 86 42.38 -17.82 8.92
CA ARG A 86 42.39 -19.27 9.25
C ARG A 86 42.78 -19.50 10.72
N ARG A 87 42.24 -20.57 11.31
CA ARG A 87 42.71 -21.13 12.59
C ARG A 87 44.14 -21.67 12.41
N LEU A 88 44.99 -21.49 13.42
CA LEU A 88 46.26 -22.19 13.51
C LEU A 88 46.04 -23.58 14.15
N HIS A 89 46.93 -24.53 13.90
CA HIS A 89 46.78 -25.90 14.42
C HIS A 89 46.99 -25.89 15.95
N GLY A 90 45.98 -26.32 16.72
CA GLY A 90 46.04 -26.39 18.19
C GLY A 90 45.62 -25.12 18.96
N GLU A 91 45.00 -24.14 18.29
CA GLU A 91 44.42 -22.96 18.96
C GLU A 91 42.98 -23.23 19.43
N ASP A 92 42.66 -22.85 20.67
CA ASP A 92 41.28 -22.78 21.19
C ASP A 92 40.53 -21.55 20.64
N ASP A 93 39.20 -21.57 20.70
CA ASP A 93 38.37 -20.49 20.15
C ASP A 93 38.60 -19.14 20.83
N THR A 94 38.91 -19.14 22.14
CA THR A 94 39.28 -17.93 22.90
C THR A 94 40.63 -17.37 22.47
N ASP A 95 41.61 -18.24 22.26
CA ASP A 95 42.97 -17.85 21.88
C ASP A 95 43.01 -17.24 20.48
N ARG A 96 42.19 -17.80 19.58
CA ARG A 96 41.97 -17.25 18.23
C ARG A 96 41.43 -15.81 18.29
N ASP A 97 40.42 -15.58 19.12
CA ASP A 97 39.75 -14.29 19.21
C ASP A 97 40.68 -13.24 19.89
N ILE A 98 41.44 -13.64 20.90
CA ILE A 98 42.48 -12.78 21.53
C ILE A 98 43.57 -12.39 20.52
N ARG A 99 44.02 -13.32 19.68
CA ARG A 99 45.01 -13.04 18.62
C ARG A 99 44.48 -12.02 17.62
N TRP A 100 43.22 -12.15 17.20
CA TRP A 100 42.59 -11.20 16.30
C TRP A 100 42.44 -9.81 16.93
N ALA A 101 41.99 -9.74 18.18
CA ALA A 101 41.87 -8.49 18.91
C ALA A 101 43.22 -7.76 19.04
N ARG A 102 44.32 -8.49 19.29
CA ARG A 102 45.68 -7.92 19.33
C ARG A 102 46.12 -7.37 17.99
N GLN A 103 45.89 -8.11 16.90
CA GLN A 103 46.26 -7.67 15.55
C GLN A 103 45.51 -6.40 15.14
N ASP A 104 44.21 -6.33 15.44
CA ASP A 104 43.39 -5.17 15.13
C ASP A 104 43.76 -3.97 16.01
N ALA A 105 44.10 -4.19 17.28
CA ALA A 105 44.66 -3.15 18.16
C ALA A 105 46.01 -2.62 17.65
N GLU A 106 46.91 -3.49 17.16
CA GLU A 106 48.19 -3.09 16.57
C GLU A 106 48.03 -2.28 15.29
N THR A 107 47.13 -2.69 14.40
CA THR A 107 46.84 -1.93 13.16
C THR A 107 46.27 -0.55 13.47
N SER A 108 45.34 -0.46 14.42
CA SER A 108 44.79 0.80 14.92
C SER A 108 45.89 1.68 15.56
N ARG A 109 46.79 1.09 16.35
CA ARG A 109 47.93 1.79 16.95
C ARG A 109 48.90 2.31 15.89
N LYS A 110 49.23 1.51 14.88
CA LYS A 110 50.08 1.94 13.75
C LYS A 110 49.44 3.09 12.97
N ALA A 111 48.14 3.02 12.69
CA ALA A 111 47.41 4.11 12.05
C ALA A 111 47.46 5.40 12.89
N ARG A 112 47.25 5.29 14.20
CA ARG A 112 47.38 6.42 15.15
C ARG A 112 48.79 7.03 15.14
N VAL A 113 49.84 6.20 15.15
CA VAL A 113 51.24 6.68 15.08
C VAL A 113 51.51 7.41 13.75
N THR A 114 51.01 6.89 12.62
CA THR A 114 51.19 7.56 11.32
C THR A 114 50.45 8.89 11.22
N LEU A 115 49.29 9.02 11.89
CA LEU A 115 48.55 10.28 11.98
C LEU A 115 49.26 11.29 12.89
N SER A 116 49.83 10.82 14.01
CA SER A 116 50.56 11.66 14.98
C SER A 116 51.93 12.14 14.48
N ARG A 117 52.54 11.48 13.50
CA ARG A 117 53.86 11.83 12.96
C ARG A 117 53.81 12.91 11.86
N ARG A 118 52.62 13.45 11.56
CA ARG A 118 52.44 14.51 10.55
C ARG A 118 52.49 15.92 11.10
N ASP A 119 52.71 16.07 12.40
CA ASP A 119 52.88 17.37 13.01
C ASP A 119 54.39 17.64 13.23
N THR A 120 54.80 18.88 12.90
CA THR A 120 55.97 19.62 13.42
C THR A 120 57.29 19.73 12.66
N ASP A 121 57.38 19.63 11.32
CA ASP A 121 58.63 19.99 10.62
C ASP A 121 58.39 20.67 9.25
N VAL A 122 57.53 21.69 9.22
CA VAL A 122 57.41 22.60 8.06
C VAL A 122 58.07 23.93 8.42
N PRO A 123 59.06 24.43 7.66
CA PRO A 123 59.66 25.73 7.89
C PRO A 123 58.59 26.84 7.84
N ILE A 124 58.46 27.61 8.92
CA ILE A 124 57.47 28.70 9.04
C ILE A 124 57.74 29.84 8.04
N HIS A 125 58.98 29.93 7.56
CA HIS A 125 59.44 30.97 6.64
C HIS A 125 59.70 30.39 5.24
N ASP A 126 59.23 31.11 4.23
CA ASP A 126 59.64 30.91 2.85
C ASP A 126 61.13 31.22 2.67
N GLN A 127 61.73 30.78 1.56
CA GLN A 127 63.11 31.14 1.19
C GLN A 127 63.29 32.66 1.02
N ASP A 128 62.19 33.38 0.75
CA ASP A 128 62.11 34.83 0.67
C ASP A 128 61.77 35.51 2.02
N GLY A 129 61.68 34.75 3.12
CA GLY A 129 61.43 35.27 4.48
C GLY A 129 59.96 35.55 4.85
N HIS A 130 59.01 35.26 3.97
CA HIS A 130 57.58 35.41 4.24
C HIS A 130 57.05 34.31 5.17
N ILE A 131 56.17 34.65 6.11
CA ILE A 131 55.54 33.67 7.02
C ILE A 131 54.48 32.87 6.24
N GLN A 132 54.73 31.59 6.02
CA GLN A 132 53.78 30.68 5.37
C GLN A 132 52.92 30.00 6.44
N LEU A 133 51.72 30.55 6.66
CA LEU A 133 50.71 30.01 7.58
C LEU A 133 50.00 28.76 7.01
N VAL A 134 50.13 28.53 5.70
CA VAL A 134 49.55 27.39 4.98
C VAL A 134 50.71 26.67 4.29
N PRO A 135 50.86 25.34 4.48
CA PRO A 135 51.95 24.60 3.86
C PRO A 135 51.81 24.67 2.34
N VAL A 136 52.85 25.19 1.66
CA VAL A 136 52.93 25.14 0.20
C VAL A 136 53.07 23.66 -0.20
N PRO A 137 52.22 23.14 -1.10
CA PRO A 137 52.34 21.76 -1.54
C PRO A 137 53.71 21.57 -2.19
N ASP A 138 54.45 20.58 -1.70
CA ASP A 138 55.77 20.23 -2.22
C ASP A 138 55.67 20.00 -3.74
N VAL A 139 56.69 20.28 -4.55
CA VAL A 139 56.60 20.19 -6.03
C VAL A 139 56.19 18.77 -6.50
N LYS A 140 56.50 17.77 -5.68
CA LYS A 140 56.07 16.37 -5.85
C LYS A 140 54.61 16.12 -5.45
N GLU A 141 54.05 16.91 -4.55
CA GLU A 141 52.63 16.89 -4.18
C GLU A 141 51.80 17.69 -5.19
N ALA A 142 52.28 18.84 -5.66
CA ALA A 142 51.67 19.60 -6.75
C ALA A 142 51.51 18.76 -8.03
N SER A 143 52.56 18.04 -8.43
CA SER A 143 52.51 17.11 -9.59
C SER A 143 51.66 15.86 -9.35
N LYS A 144 51.40 15.47 -8.09
CA LYS A 144 50.41 14.43 -7.76
C LYS A 144 48.99 14.99 -7.80
N ILE A 145 48.77 16.23 -7.36
CA ILE A 145 47.49 16.93 -7.44
C ILE A 145 47.08 17.11 -8.91
N GLU A 146 48.01 17.46 -9.80
CA GLU A 146 47.76 17.55 -11.24
C GLU A 146 47.38 16.18 -11.86
N LYS A 147 48.08 15.10 -11.48
CA LYS A 147 47.72 13.74 -11.90
C LYS A 147 46.43 13.23 -11.26
N ASN A 148 46.08 13.76 -10.08
CA ASN A 148 44.83 13.47 -9.40
C ASN A 148 43.66 14.26 -9.99
N ALA A 149 43.87 15.38 -10.68
CA ALA A 149 42.79 16.17 -11.24
C ALA A 149 41.98 15.37 -12.27
N GLU A 150 42.62 14.58 -13.13
CA GLU A 150 41.93 13.69 -14.05
C GLU A 150 41.15 12.61 -13.29
N VAL A 151 41.77 12.00 -12.27
CA VAL A 151 41.14 10.98 -11.41
C VAL A 151 39.96 11.55 -10.60
N GLU A 152 40.03 12.80 -10.16
CA GLU A 152 38.96 13.50 -9.46
C GLU A 152 37.81 13.82 -10.39
N THR A 153 38.08 14.21 -11.65
CA THR A 153 37.02 14.40 -12.64
C THR A 153 36.34 13.09 -13.01
N GLU A 154 37.08 11.98 -13.12
CA GLU A 154 36.51 10.66 -13.36
C GLU A 154 35.72 10.15 -12.15
N LYS A 155 36.24 10.34 -10.93
CA LYS A 155 35.55 9.98 -9.70
C LYS A 155 34.28 10.80 -9.51
N ALA A 156 34.30 12.10 -9.80
CA ALA A 156 33.12 12.96 -9.75
C ALA A 156 32.09 12.56 -10.83
N ARG A 157 32.53 12.17 -12.03
CA ARG A 157 31.63 11.60 -13.06
C ARG A 157 31.00 10.29 -12.60
N LYS A 158 31.78 9.40 -11.98
CA LYS A 158 31.31 8.12 -11.46
C LYS A 158 30.34 8.30 -10.30
N GLN A 159 30.65 9.19 -9.35
CA GLN A 159 29.74 9.54 -8.26
C GLN A 159 28.42 10.09 -8.76
N ARG A 160 28.45 10.97 -9.77
CA ARG A 160 27.21 11.44 -10.42
C ARG A 160 26.44 10.30 -11.07
N GLN A 161 27.10 9.38 -11.77
CA GLN A 161 26.45 8.20 -12.33
C GLN A 161 25.83 7.30 -11.25
N ASP A 162 26.54 7.07 -10.15
CA ASP A 162 26.08 6.26 -9.02
C ASP A 162 24.88 6.95 -8.30
N GLU A 163 24.95 8.27 -8.10
CA GLU A 163 23.85 9.09 -7.60
C GLU A 163 22.66 9.07 -8.56
N ASP A 164 22.89 9.11 -9.87
CA ASP A 164 21.84 9.03 -10.89
C ASP A 164 21.20 7.63 -10.93
N HIS A 165 21.95 6.57 -10.61
CA HIS A 165 21.44 5.21 -10.47
C HIS A 165 20.58 5.04 -9.21
N TYR A 166 20.92 5.73 -8.12
CA TYR A 166 20.22 5.59 -6.83
C TYR A 166 19.11 6.62 -6.63
N THR A 167 19.20 7.79 -7.27
CA THR A 167 18.22 8.88 -7.15
C THR A 167 17.37 8.99 -8.41
N MET A 168 16.05 8.88 -8.23
CA MET A 168 15.06 9.02 -9.31
C MET A 168 14.84 10.50 -9.68
N ARG A 169 15.88 11.18 -10.16
CA ARG A 169 15.74 12.55 -10.68
C ARG A 169 15.14 12.51 -12.08
N PHE A 170 14.08 13.29 -12.30
CA PHE A 170 13.40 13.37 -13.60
C PHE A 170 14.31 13.84 -14.75
N SER A 171 15.38 14.57 -14.44
CA SER A 171 16.42 14.96 -15.41
C SER A 171 17.20 13.78 -15.98
N ASN A 172 17.31 12.67 -15.24
CA ASN A 172 18.15 11.53 -15.59
C ASN A 172 17.37 10.42 -16.31
N ALA A 173 16.04 10.41 -16.16
CA ALA A 173 15.15 9.44 -16.78
C ALA A 173 15.04 9.60 -18.32
N ALA A 174 15.52 10.71 -18.88
CA ALA A 174 15.44 11.01 -20.31
C ALA A 174 16.45 10.23 -21.17
N GLY A 175 17.19 9.28 -20.57
CA GLY A 175 17.91 8.19 -21.22
C GLY A 175 18.46 8.50 -22.61
N PHE A 176 19.78 8.75 -22.68
CA PHE A 176 20.60 9.02 -23.86
C PHE A 176 21.00 10.51 -23.98
N LYS A 177 22.27 10.72 -24.31
CA LYS A 177 23.00 11.99 -24.34
C LYS A 177 22.44 13.00 -25.36
N ASN A 178 21.21 13.47 -25.18
CA ASN A 178 20.56 14.42 -26.06
C ASN A 178 19.81 15.49 -25.25
N ASN A 179 20.41 16.67 -25.14
CA ASN A 179 19.90 17.96 -25.63
C ASN A 179 18.39 18.30 -25.48
N MET A 180 17.64 17.72 -24.55
CA MET A 180 16.35 18.28 -24.15
C MET A 180 16.58 19.42 -23.16
N GLN A 181 17.14 20.54 -23.65
CA GLN A 181 17.23 21.79 -22.89
C GLN A 181 15.85 22.38 -22.56
N ALA A 182 14.79 21.89 -23.20
CA ALA A 182 13.42 22.32 -22.96
C ALA A 182 12.55 21.11 -22.59
N PRO A 183 11.90 21.11 -21.42
CA PRO A 183 10.93 20.08 -21.08
C PRO A 183 9.73 20.13 -22.04
N TRP A 184 9.02 19.02 -22.23
CA TRP A 184 7.90 18.90 -23.19
C TRP A 184 6.76 19.92 -22.99
N TYR A 185 6.67 20.56 -21.83
CA TYR A 185 5.74 21.66 -21.53
C TYR A 185 6.26 23.07 -21.91
N ALA A 186 7.51 23.19 -22.36
CA ALA A 186 8.06 24.43 -22.90
C ALA A 186 7.72 24.64 -24.38
N GLU A 187 7.11 23.65 -25.05
CA GLU A 187 6.42 23.88 -26.32
C GLU A 187 5.11 24.61 -26.04
N ARG A 188 5.17 25.94 -26.09
CA ARG A 188 3.98 26.77 -26.24
C ARG A 188 3.50 26.67 -27.68
N SER A 189 3.03 25.49 -28.07
CA SER A 189 2.30 25.24 -29.32
C SER A 189 0.82 25.10 -28.98
N THR A 190 0.08 26.12 -29.38
CA THR A 190 -1.37 26.12 -29.50
C THR A 190 -1.81 25.08 -30.54
N SER A 191 -1.91 23.82 -30.13
CA SER A 191 -2.58 22.79 -30.93
C SER A 191 -3.22 21.76 -30.01
N THR A 192 -4.50 21.99 -29.72
CA THR A 192 -5.55 20.97 -29.55
C THR A 192 -5.11 19.61 -29.00
N VAL A 193 -5.35 19.39 -27.69
CA VAL A 193 -5.75 18.10 -27.11
C VAL A 193 -5.23 16.89 -27.89
N ALA A 194 -3.91 16.74 -27.95
CA ALA A 194 -3.28 15.69 -28.72
C ALA A 194 -3.73 14.36 -28.13
N ALA A 195 -4.59 13.66 -28.88
CA ALA A 195 -5.01 12.31 -28.61
C ALA A 195 -3.77 11.47 -28.34
N MET A 196 -3.60 11.03 -27.09
CA MET A 196 -2.60 10.03 -26.75
C MET A 196 -2.74 8.87 -27.73
N PRO A 197 -1.64 8.22 -28.16
CA PRO A 197 -1.72 7.09 -29.07
C PRO A 197 -2.60 6.01 -28.42
N ALA A 198 -3.84 5.90 -28.89
CA ALA A 198 -4.80 4.88 -28.47
C ALA A 198 -4.37 3.45 -28.87
N LYS A 199 -3.22 3.36 -29.55
CA LYS A 199 -2.59 2.16 -30.04
C LYS A 199 -1.77 1.51 -28.92
N ASP A 200 -1.84 0.19 -28.86
CA ASP A 200 -0.98 -0.64 -28.02
C ASP A 200 0.49 -0.57 -28.50
N VAL A 201 1.43 -1.18 -27.77
CA VAL A 201 2.87 -1.29 -28.13
C VAL A 201 3.07 -1.84 -29.56
N TRP A 202 2.09 -2.60 -30.07
CA TRP A 202 2.06 -3.16 -31.42
C TRP A 202 1.23 -2.37 -32.45
N GLY A 203 0.78 -1.16 -32.14
CA GLY A 203 0.07 -0.31 -33.11
C GLY A 203 -1.42 -0.64 -33.32
N ASN A 204 -1.95 -1.69 -32.68
CA ASN A 204 -3.36 -2.04 -32.78
C ASN A 204 -4.21 -1.19 -31.82
N GLU A 205 -5.38 -0.73 -32.28
CA GLU A 205 -6.33 -0.02 -31.42
C GLU A 205 -7.16 -1.03 -30.63
N ASP A 206 -6.99 -1.04 -29.32
CA ASP A 206 -7.84 -1.86 -28.44
C ASP A 206 -9.25 -1.22 -28.35
N PRO A 207 -10.32 -1.84 -28.90
CA PRO A 207 -11.63 -1.20 -28.99
C PRO A 207 -12.24 -0.91 -27.61
N ARG A 208 -11.87 -1.70 -26.59
CA ARG A 208 -12.34 -1.56 -25.21
C ARG A 208 -11.43 -0.71 -24.33
N ARG A 209 -10.34 -0.15 -24.87
CA ARG A 209 -9.42 0.71 -24.09
C ARG A 209 -10.12 1.96 -23.59
N ARG A 210 -10.90 2.63 -24.45
CA ARG A 210 -11.68 3.81 -24.10
C ARG A 210 -12.66 3.52 -22.97
N ASP A 211 -13.37 2.38 -23.04
CA ASP A 211 -14.30 1.96 -21.98
C ASP A 211 -13.58 1.69 -20.65
N ARG A 212 -12.39 1.10 -20.69
CA ARG A 212 -11.57 0.86 -19.49
C ARG A 212 -11.06 2.17 -18.90
N GLU A 213 -10.62 3.11 -19.72
CA GLU A 213 -10.18 4.43 -19.29
C GLU A 213 -11.34 5.22 -18.68
N GLN A 214 -12.52 5.22 -19.30
CA GLN A 214 -13.73 5.81 -18.73
C GLN A 214 -14.09 5.17 -17.39
N LYS A 215 -14.04 3.83 -17.27
CA LYS A 215 -14.27 3.14 -16.00
C LYS A 215 -13.25 3.50 -14.94
N ARG A 216 -11.97 3.65 -15.30
CA ARG A 216 -10.90 4.09 -14.39
C ARG A 216 -11.11 5.52 -13.92
N VAL A 217 -11.49 6.42 -14.81
CA VAL A 217 -11.81 7.82 -14.47
C VAL A 217 -13.02 7.86 -13.54
N VAL A 218 -14.07 7.10 -13.85
CA VAL A 218 -15.29 6.99 -13.02
C VAL A 218 -15.02 6.31 -11.67
N SER A 219 -14.12 5.32 -11.59
CA SER A 219 -13.78 4.66 -10.32
C SER A 219 -12.84 5.49 -9.46
N ASN A 220 -11.96 6.29 -10.08
CA ASN A 220 -11.02 7.16 -9.37
C ASN A 220 -11.64 8.50 -8.95
N ASP A 221 -12.83 8.84 -9.47
CA ASP A 221 -13.56 10.04 -9.06
C ASP A 221 -14.49 9.75 -7.87
N PRO A 222 -14.24 10.34 -6.68
CA PRO A 222 -15.10 10.16 -5.51
C PRO A 222 -16.53 10.68 -5.74
N LEU A 223 -16.73 11.70 -6.59
CA LEU A 223 -18.05 12.23 -6.90
C LEU A 223 -18.89 11.22 -7.69
N ALA A 224 -18.27 10.54 -8.66
CA ALA A 224 -18.92 9.50 -9.43
C ALA A 224 -19.32 8.30 -8.54
N PHE A 225 -18.49 7.93 -7.56
CA PHE A 225 -18.84 6.92 -6.57
C PHE A 225 -20.07 7.31 -5.74
N MET A 226 -20.13 8.56 -5.24
CA MET A 226 -21.30 9.07 -4.52
C MET A 226 -22.56 9.06 -5.38
N GLN A 227 -22.46 9.42 -6.66
CA GLN A 227 -23.61 9.38 -7.59
C GLN A 227 -24.09 7.95 -7.85
N GLN A 228 -23.18 6.98 -7.95
CA GLN A 228 -23.55 5.56 -8.06
C GLN A 228 -24.25 5.07 -6.80
N ALA A 229 -23.75 5.42 -5.61
CA ALA A 229 -24.38 5.09 -4.35
C ALA A 229 -25.79 5.69 -4.23
N GLN A 230 -25.97 6.96 -4.61
CA GLN A 230 -27.30 7.60 -4.65
C GLN A 230 -28.26 6.91 -5.61
N ARG A 231 -27.77 6.45 -6.78
CA ARG A 231 -28.59 5.68 -7.73
C ARG A 231 -29.01 4.33 -7.17
N GLN A 232 -28.10 3.62 -6.48
CA GLN A 232 -28.43 2.34 -5.84
C GLN A 232 -29.46 2.50 -4.72
N LEU A 233 -29.37 3.56 -3.91
CA LEU A 233 -30.38 3.87 -2.90
C LEU A 233 -31.76 4.11 -3.53
N LYS A 234 -31.83 4.90 -4.61
CA LYS A 234 -33.08 5.14 -5.35
C LYS A 234 -33.66 3.86 -5.96
N GLN A 235 -32.81 2.98 -6.50
CA GLN A 235 -33.25 1.68 -7.03
C GLN A 235 -33.84 0.81 -5.92
N SER A 236 -33.17 0.73 -4.77
CA SER A 236 -33.66 0.00 -3.59
C SER A 236 -35.00 0.55 -3.07
N GLU A 237 -35.16 1.88 -3.01
CA GLU A 237 -36.43 2.51 -2.63
C GLU A 237 -37.54 2.16 -3.62
N HIS A 238 -37.27 2.26 -4.92
CA HIS A 238 -38.24 1.91 -5.95
C HIS A 238 -38.61 0.42 -5.93
N ASP A 239 -37.66 -0.48 -5.64
CA ASP A 239 -37.92 -1.91 -5.46
C ASP A 239 -38.77 -2.18 -4.23
N ARG A 240 -38.52 -1.46 -3.12
CA ARG A 240 -39.32 -1.56 -1.91
C ARG A 240 -40.74 -1.05 -2.12
N GLU A 241 -40.92 0.01 -2.90
CA GLU A 241 -42.23 0.52 -3.29
C GLU A 241 -42.99 -0.48 -4.16
N ARG A 242 -42.33 -1.04 -5.19
CA ARG A 242 -42.92 -2.10 -6.02
C ARG A 242 -43.35 -3.32 -5.21
N TRP A 243 -42.49 -3.79 -4.31
CA TRP A 243 -42.82 -4.90 -3.43
C TRP A 243 -44.00 -4.59 -2.51
N ARG A 244 -44.06 -3.37 -1.97
CA ARG A 244 -45.19 -2.92 -1.15
C ARG A 244 -46.48 -2.85 -1.97
N THR A 245 -46.44 -2.32 -3.18
CA THR A 245 -47.64 -2.23 -4.03
C THR A 245 -48.15 -3.62 -4.40
N GLU A 246 -47.26 -4.53 -4.79
CA GLU A 246 -47.58 -5.94 -5.06
C GLU A 246 -48.20 -6.62 -3.83
N ARG A 247 -47.57 -6.54 -2.65
CA ARG A 247 -48.12 -7.08 -1.40
C ARG A 247 -49.48 -6.50 -1.04
N THR A 248 -49.69 -5.20 -1.26
CA THR A 248 -51.00 -4.58 -0.99
C THR A 248 -52.06 -5.03 -1.99
N ALA A 249 -51.69 -5.28 -3.25
CA ALA A 249 -52.58 -5.83 -4.26
C ALA A 249 -52.97 -7.28 -3.91
N GLU A 250 -51.99 -8.12 -3.56
CA GLU A 250 -52.23 -9.51 -3.11
C GLU A 250 -53.17 -9.57 -1.89
N LEU A 251 -52.95 -8.70 -0.90
CA LEU A 251 -53.83 -8.63 0.27
C LEU A 251 -55.24 -8.16 -0.09
N ARG A 252 -55.39 -7.23 -1.04
CA ARG A 252 -56.71 -6.80 -1.54
C ARG A 252 -57.42 -7.93 -2.28
N ASP A 253 -56.71 -8.69 -3.09
CA ASP A 253 -57.26 -9.83 -3.83
C ASP A 253 -57.68 -10.93 -2.86
N LEU A 254 -56.86 -11.26 -1.86
CA LEU A 254 -57.19 -12.22 -0.82
C LEU A 254 -58.43 -11.79 -0.02
N LYS A 255 -58.51 -10.48 0.33
CA LYS A 255 -59.70 -9.92 1.01
C LYS A 255 -60.95 -9.99 0.14
N ARG A 256 -60.82 -9.73 -1.16
CA ARG A 256 -61.92 -9.83 -2.13
C ARG A 256 -62.40 -11.28 -2.26
N ASP A 257 -61.49 -12.24 -2.32
CA ASP A 257 -61.84 -13.66 -2.40
C ASP A 257 -62.42 -14.19 -1.08
N GLN A 258 -61.94 -13.71 0.08
CA GLN A 258 -62.56 -13.99 1.36
C GLN A 258 -63.99 -13.44 1.45
N GLN A 259 -64.22 -12.21 0.96
CA GLN A 259 -65.58 -11.63 0.87
C GLN A 259 -66.49 -12.44 -0.06
N LYS A 260 -66.01 -12.88 -1.23
CA LYS A 260 -66.77 -13.76 -2.12
C LYS A 260 -67.10 -15.09 -1.45
N ARG A 261 -66.15 -15.70 -0.72
CA ARG A 261 -66.39 -16.94 0.05
C ARG A 261 -67.45 -16.73 1.13
N ARG A 262 -67.36 -15.63 1.89
CA ARG A 262 -68.35 -15.26 2.91
C ARG A 262 -69.75 -15.10 2.33
N HIS A 263 -69.89 -14.43 1.17
CA HIS A 263 -71.18 -14.31 0.50
C HIS A 263 -71.76 -15.67 0.10
N ARG A 264 -70.95 -16.55 -0.50
CA ARG A 264 -71.39 -17.91 -0.88
C ARG A 264 -71.86 -18.73 0.31
N THR A 265 -71.18 -18.69 1.45
CA THR A 265 -71.63 -19.35 2.69
C THR A 265 -72.90 -18.74 3.28
N HIS A 266 -73.18 -17.46 3.02
CA HIS A 266 -74.40 -16.81 3.51
C HIS A 266 -75.62 -17.08 2.61
N ASP A 267 -75.41 -17.50 1.36
CA ASP A 267 -76.48 -17.93 0.44
C ASP A 267 -76.87 -19.41 0.62
N GLU A 268 -76.06 -20.21 1.33
CA GLU A 268 -76.30 -21.65 1.56
C GLU A 268 -76.83 -21.96 2.98
N ILE A 269 -76.78 -20.98 3.88
CA ILE A 269 -77.44 -21.05 5.19
C ILE A 269 -78.76 -20.30 5.05
N GLU A 270 -79.83 -21.04 4.72
CA GLU A 270 -81.19 -20.55 4.92
C GLU A 270 -81.32 -20.09 6.39
N PRO A 271 -81.74 -18.84 6.66
CA PRO A 271 -82.03 -18.43 8.01
C PRO A 271 -83.23 -19.25 8.48
N LEU A 272 -83.01 -20.19 9.39
CA LEU A 272 -84.08 -20.80 10.17
C LEU A 272 -84.76 -19.66 10.94
N ASP A 273 -85.90 -19.22 10.41
CA ASP A 273 -86.77 -18.19 10.96
C ASP A 273 -87.16 -18.56 12.40
N LEU A 274 -86.64 -17.80 13.36
CA LEU A 274 -87.15 -17.75 14.72
C LEU A 274 -87.65 -16.33 14.99
N ASP A 275 -88.97 -16.22 15.10
CA ASP A 275 -89.76 -15.11 15.65
C ASP A 275 -89.84 -13.77 14.89
N GLY A 276 -90.99 -13.58 14.23
CA GLY A 276 -92.04 -12.73 14.78
C GLY A 276 -91.76 -11.23 14.98
N LEU A 277 -92.45 -10.43 14.18
CA LEU A 277 -92.97 -9.06 14.42
C LEU A 277 -92.22 -7.87 13.79
N LYS A 278 -93.04 -7.10 13.04
CA LYS A 278 -92.98 -5.65 12.71
C LYS A 278 -92.41 -5.21 11.35
N GLN A 279 -93.35 -5.13 10.40
CA GLN A 279 -93.65 -4.02 9.47
C GLN A 279 -92.57 -2.94 9.20
N GLU A 280 -92.12 -2.95 7.94
CA GLU A 280 -91.66 -1.87 7.02
C GLU A 280 -92.05 -0.40 7.36
N PRO A 281 -91.24 0.63 7.00
CA PRO A 281 -91.20 1.05 5.58
C PRO A 281 -89.86 1.53 4.98
N ARG A 282 -89.63 1.00 3.78
CA ARG A 282 -88.95 1.49 2.58
C ARG A 282 -88.46 2.95 2.62
N LYS A 283 -87.15 3.13 2.48
CA LYS A 283 -86.55 4.40 2.02
C LYS A 283 -85.66 4.19 0.80
N HIS A 284 -85.98 5.00 -0.21
CA HIS A 284 -85.50 4.99 -1.58
C HIS A 284 -83.98 5.17 -1.74
N ARG A 285 -83.38 4.39 -2.64
CA ARG A 285 -82.03 4.61 -3.19
C ARG A 285 -82.07 5.73 -4.23
N ARG A 286 -81.35 6.84 -3.97
CA ARG A 286 -81.05 7.86 -4.98
C ARG A 286 -79.88 7.40 -5.85
N HIS A 287 -80.15 7.07 -7.11
CA HIS A 287 -79.13 6.91 -8.14
C HIS A 287 -78.72 8.29 -8.68
N HIS A 288 -77.47 8.71 -8.44
CA HIS A 288 -76.86 9.83 -9.15
C HIS A 288 -76.08 9.31 -10.37
N HIS A 289 -76.65 9.51 -11.55
CA HIS A 289 -75.96 9.33 -12.82
C HIS A 289 -75.12 10.59 -13.12
N ARG A 290 -73.79 10.53 -12.94
CA ARG A 290 -72.90 11.55 -13.51
C ARG A 290 -72.54 11.14 -14.94
N ARG A 291 -73.23 11.73 -15.90
CA ARG A 291 -72.79 11.79 -17.30
C ARG A 291 -71.57 12.72 -17.35
N ARG A 292 -70.41 12.21 -17.77
CA ARG A 292 -69.27 13.05 -18.17
C ARG A 292 -69.13 12.96 -19.69
N SER A 293 -69.53 14.03 -20.33
CA SER A 293 -69.56 14.23 -21.77
C SER A 293 -68.15 14.17 -22.35
N ARG A 294 -68.00 13.38 -23.42
CA ARG A 294 -66.97 13.55 -24.46
C ARG A 294 -67.23 14.88 -25.16
N SER A 295 -66.24 15.77 -25.20
CA SER A 295 -66.14 16.78 -26.26
C SER A 295 -64.72 16.72 -26.83
N ARG A 296 -64.67 16.38 -28.12
CA ARG A 296 -63.56 16.62 -29.03
C ARG A 296 -63.49 18.12 -29.33
N HIS A 297 -62.31 18.71 -29.27
CA HIS A 297 -61.67 19.53 -30.31
C HIS A 297 -60.29 19.93 -29.81
#